data_AF-A0A2A2JBZ0-F1
#
_entry.id   AF-A0A2A2JBZ0-F1
#
_cell.length_a   1.000
_cell.length_b   1.000
_cell.length_c   1.000
_cell.angle_alpha   90.00
_cell.angle_beta   90.00
_cell.angle_gamma   90.00
#
_symmetry.space_group_name_H-M   'P 1'
#
loop_
_entity.id
_entity.type
_entity.pdbx_description
1 polymer ?
#
loop_
_entity_poly.entity_id
_entity_poly.type
_entity_poly.pdbx_seq_one_letter_code
_entity_poly.pdbx_strand_id
1 'polypeptide(L)'
;MANNTNSTDPSNPYPFGGFYQLCEPLPQLPGSSTDQSTNYPSSCATSNYVPQIIARIVKQLPDRTEIHQKKVCKDPHDQRTCKNENYTAIYKDQIALTSYQCRRNPNVTALPWRSGTLFAGLFKNGTNNPFTRTPNCPGTFQKVLLADNVIVCLSYNYDADKKFSIPFSNFFSCQWNAIYRKCPPKYSTFLATVANNCEIFYCMNPPD
;
A
#
# COMPACT_ATOMS: atom_id res chain seq x y z
N MET A 1 22.33 -20.44 10.21
CA MET A 1 22.59 -19.31 11.13
C MET A 1 22.05 -18.05 10.47
N ALA A 2 20.88 -17.57 10.91
CA ALA A 2 20.21 -16.44 10.28
C ALA A 2 20.83 -15.13 10.79
N ASN A 3 21.56 -14.43 9.91
CA ASN A 3 22.15 -13.14 10.23
C ASN A 3 21.04 -12.13 10.51
N ASN A 4 20.98 -11.74 11.77
CA ASN A 4 20.18 -10.67 12.31
C ASN A 4 20.73 -9.35 11.75
N THR A 5 20.27 -8.91 10.58
CA THR A 5 20.64 -7.61 10.00
C THR A 5 19.89 -6.48 10.72
N ASN A 6 20.09 -6.40 12.03
CA ASN A 6 19.85 -5.19 12.80
C ASN A 6 20.87 -4.16 12.33
N SER A 7 20.40 -3.25 11.48
CA SER A 7 21.14 -2.08 11.02
C SER A 7 21.40 -1.14 12.20
N THR A 8 22.39 -1.44 13.03
CA THR A 8 23.13 -0.42 13.78
C THR A 8 24.22 0.15 12.88
N ASP A 9 23.84 0.62 11.69
CA ASP A 9 24.74 1.43 10.88
C ASP A 9 24.63 2.87 11.41
N PRO A 10 25.66 3.38 12.13
CA PRO A 10 25.61 4.72 12.69
C PRO A 10 25.60 5.81 11.61
N SER A 11 25.82 5.45 10.33
CA SER A 11 25.86 6.39 9.21
C SER A 11 24.49 6.66 8.54
N ASN A 12 23.48 5.79 8.72
CA ASN A 12 22.12 6.06 8.21
C ASN A 12 21.03 5.38 9.08
N PRO A 13 20.26 6.16 9.88
CA PRO A 13 19.22 5.63 10.75
C PRO A 13 17.89 5.31 10.03
N TYR A 14 17.84 5.42 8.70
CA TYR A 14 16.61 5.28 7.91
C TYR A 14 16.63 4.02 7.01
N PRO A 15 16.40 2.81 7.56
CA PRO A 15 16.37 1.55 6.78
C PRO A 15 15.10 1.38 5.93
N PHE A 16 14.16 2.32 6.04
CA PHE A 16 12.88 2.33 5.35
C PHE A 16 12.96 3.17 4.08
N GLY A 17 12.65 2.56 2.94
CA GLY A 17 12.74 3.16 1.61
C GLY A 17 11.39 3.53 0.99
N GLY A 18 10.32 3.62 1.79
CA GLY A 18 9.01 4.11 1.34
C GLY A 18 7.95 3.03 1.12
N PHE A 19 6.83 3.45 0.52
CA PHE A 19 5.68 2.62 0.16
C PHE A 19 5.32 2.74 -1.31
N TYR A 20 4.77 1.66 -1.83
CA TYR A 20 3.92 1.73 -3.01
C TYR A 20 2.77 0.73 -2.93
N GLN A 21 1.78 0.91 -3.80
CA GLN A 21 0.63 0.03 -3.90
C GLN A 21 0.29 -0.25 -5.37
N LEU A 22 -0.05 -1.50 -5.67
CA LEU A 22 -0.55 -1.93 -6.97
C LEU A 22 -2.04 -2.22 -6.90
N CYS A 23 -2.79 -1.88 -7.95
CA CYS A 23 -4.21 -2.14 -8.10
C CYS A 23 -4.46 -3.05 -9.31
N GLU A 24 -5.03 -4.23 -9.09
CA GLU A 24 -5.27 -5.24 -10.14
C GLU A 24 -6.76 -5.56 -10.22
N PRO A 25 -7.39 -5.56 -11.41
CA PRO A 25 -8.76 -6.06 -11.55
C PRO A 25 -8.83 -7.58 -11.30
N LEU A 26 -9.98 -8.04 -10.80
CA LEU A 26 -10.26 -9.45 -10.54
C LEU A 26 -11.59 -9.88 -11.23
N PRO A 27 -11.61 -11.03 -11.92
CA PRO A 27 -10.47 -11.87 -12.26
C PRO A 27 -9.52 -11.17 -13.23
N GLN A 28 -8.23 -11.50 -13.19
CA GLN A 28 -7.30 -11.05 -14.22
C GLN A 28 -7.61 -11.81 -15.52
N LEU A 29 -8.08 -11.09 -16.53
CA LEU A 29 -8.38 -11.62 -17.86
C LEU A 29 -7.25 -11.22 -18.83
N PRO A 30 -7.08 -11.93 -19.96
CA PRO A 30 -6.16 -11.49 -21.00
C PRO A 30 -6.44 -10.05 -21.42
N GLY A 31 -5.46 -9.16 -21.27
CA GLY A 31 -5.59 -7.73 -21.53
C GLY A 31 -5.93 -6.85 -20.31
N SER A 32 -6.13 -7.44 -19.12
CA SER A 32 -6.24 -6.67 -17.87
C SER A 32 -4.95 -5.89 -17.59
N SER A 33 -5.07 -4.58 -17.36
CA SER A 33 -3.96 -3.73 -16.91
C SER A 33 -3.97 -3.58 -15.39
N THR A 34 -2.79 -3.62 -14.78
CA THR A 34 -2.60 -3.16 -13.41
C THR A 34 -2.58 -1.63 -13.44
N ASP A 35 -3.61 -1.01 -12.86
CA ASP A 35 -3.62 0.44 -12.72
C ASP A 35 -2.60 0.85 -11.65
N GLN A 36 -1.69 1.71 -12.09
CA GLN A 36 -0.75 2.38 -11.20
C GLN A 36 -1.33 3.75 -10.90
N SER A 37 -1.46 4.10 -9.63
CA SER A 37 -1.75 5.48 -9.30
C SER A 37 -0.61 6.34 -9.83
N THR A 38 -0.89 7.24 -10.76
CA THR A 38 0.11 8.17 -11.33
C THR A 38 0.77 9.07 -10.27
N ASN A 39 0.17 9.14 -9.08
CA ASN A 39 0.66 9.92 -7.95
C ASN A 39 1.61 9.13 -7.02
N TYR A 40 1.76 7.81 -7.20
CA TYR A 40 2.57 6.97 -6.33
C TYR A 40 3.58 6.13 -7.12
N PRO A 41 4.79 5.89 -6.58
CA PRO A 41 5.77 5.04 -7.24
C PRO A 41 5.21 3.63 -7.46
N SER A 42 5.69 2.91 -8.47
CA SER A 42 5.29 1.52 -8.75
C SER A 42 6.31 0.48 -8.30
N SER A 43 7.43 0.95 -7.73
CA SER A 43 8.53 0.14 -7.24
C SER A 43 9.31 0.89 -6.16
N CYS A 44 10.25 0.20 -5.51
CA CYS A 44 11.18 0.86 -4.61
C CYS A 44 12.11 1.80 -5.37
N ALA A 45 12.36 2.99 -4.80
CA ALA A 45 13.05 4.08 -5.49
C ALA A 45 14.49 3.74 -5.93
N THR A 46 15.17 2.81 -5.25
CA THR A 46 16.54 2.41 -5.57
C THR A 46 16.77 0.92 -5.32
N SER A 47 17.82 0.34 -5.92
CA SER A 47 18.26 -1.05 -5.69
C SER A 47 18.75 -1.33 -4.26
N ASN A 48 18.95 -0.27 -3.46
CA ASN A 48 19.26 -0.38 -2.03
C ASN A 48 18.07 -0.87 -1.20
N TYR A 49 16.87 -0.88 -1.80
CA TYR A 49 15.66 -1.39 -1.17
C TYR A 49 15.06 -2.51 -2.01
N VAL A 50 14.45 -3.46 -1.31
CA VAL A 50 13.68 -4.55 -1.91
C VAL A 50 12.23 -4.46 -1.47
N PRO A 51 11.27 -4.76 -2.35
CA PRO A 51 9.87 -4.70 -2.00
C PRO A 51 9.49 -5.84 -1.07
N GLN A 52 8.58 -5.55 -0.15
CA GLN A 52 8.01 -6.53 0.77
C GLN A 52 6.51 -6.27 0.92
N ILE A 53 5.69 -7.28 0.68
CA ILE A 53 4.24 -7.20 0.85
C ILE A 53 3.91 -6.96 2.33
N ILE A 54 3.03 -6.00 2.57
CA ILE A 54 2.45 -5.71 3.88
C ILE A 54 0.97 -6.07 3.92
N ALA A 55 0.25 -5.84 2.83
CA ALA A 55 -1.15 -6.20 2.75
C ALA A 55 -1.53 -6.52 1.31
N ARG A 56 -2.40 -7.51 1.16
CA ARG A 56 -3.19 -7.72 -0.05
C ARG A 56 -4.65 -7.76 0.36
N ILE A 57 -5.43 -6.81 -0.15
CA ILE A 57 -6.87 -6.72 0.10
C ILE A 57 -7.64 -6.86 -1.20
N VAL A 58 -8.75 -7.59 -1.13
CA VAL A 58 -9.73 -7.65 -2.22
C VAL A 58 -10.90 -6.77 -1.86
N LYS A 59 -11.22 -5.82 -2.73
CA LYS A 59 -12.34 -4.91 -2.57
C LYS A 59 -13.36 -5.15 -3.66
N GLN A 60 -14.63 -5.27 -3.27
CA GLN A 60 -15.73 -5.18 -4.22
C GLN A 60 -15.97 -3.70 -4.54
N LEU A 61 -16.02 -3.41 -5.83
CA LEU A 61 -16.44 -2.11 -6.32
C LEU A 61 -17.98 -2.04 -6.31
N PRO A 62 -18.57 -0.84 -6.39
CA PRO A 62 -20.01 -0.70 -6.57
C PRO A 62 -20.49 -1.48 -7.79
N ASP A 63 -21.69 -2.07 -7.68
CA ASP A 63 -22.30 -2.85 -8.76
C ASP A 63 -22.40 -2.00 -10.03
N ARG A 64 -21.77 -2.47 -11.10
CA ARG A 64 -21.83 -1.81 -12.40
C ARG A 64 -22.99 -2.39 -13.19
N THR A 65 -23.97 -1.55 -13.49
CA THR A 65 -25.15 -1.95 -14.26
C THR A 65 -24.98 -1.52 -15.71
N GLU A 66 -25.09 -2.48 -16.63
CA GLU A 66 -25.08 -2.21 -18.07
C GLU A 66 -26.32 -2.79 -18.73
N ILE A 67 -26.76 -2.15 -19.80
CA ILE A 67 -27.85 -2.65 -20.64
C ILE A 67 -27.22 -3.18 -21.92
N HIS A 68 -27.42 -4.46 -22.18
CA HIS A 68 -26.95 -5.11 -23.39
C HIS A 68 -28.14 -5.54 -24.24
N GLN A 69 -27.89 -5.76 -25.52
CA GLN A 69 -28.85 -6.34 -26.44
C GLN A 69 -28.51 -7.80 -26.70
N LYS A 70 -29.53 -8.65 -26.65
CA LYS A 70 -29.46 -10.01 -27.18
C LYS A 70 -30.52 -10.19 -28.26
N LYS A 71 -30.19 -10.97 -29.28
CA LYS A 71 -31.15 -11.36 -30.31
C LYS A 71 -31.91 -12.58 -29.81
N VAL A 72 -33.23 -12.47 -29.72
CA VAL A 72 -34.13 -13.54 -29.23
C VAL A 72 -35.12 -13.90 -30.33
N CYS A 73 -35.20 -15.18 -30.65
CA CYS A 73 -36.04 -15.71 -31.73
C CYS A 73 -37.14 -16.58 -31.12
N LYS A 74 -38.34 -16.57 -31.72
CA LYS A 74 -39.41 -17.50 -31.29
C LYS A 74 -39.09 -18.94 -31.72
N ASP A 75 -38.53 -19.09 -32.92
CA ASP A 75 -37.97 -20.33 -33.44
C ASP A 75 -36.46 -20.15 -33.68
N PRO A 76 -35.57 -20.97 -33.09
CA PRO A 76 -34.12 -20.89 -33.31
C PRO A 76 -33.68 -21.07 -34.77
N HIS A 77 -34.49 -21.73 -35.61
CA HIS A 77 -34.20 -22.00 -37.02
C HIS A 77 -34.77 -20.95 -37.99
N ASP A 78 -35.68 -20.07 -37.54
CA ASP A 78 -36.24 -18.99 -38.36
C ASP A 78 -35.78 -17.60 -37.89
N GLN A 79 -34.79 -17.06 -38.60
CA GLN A 79 -34.21 -15.74 -38.32
C GLN A 79 -35.22 -14.58 -38.46
N ARG A 80 -36.35 -14.76 -39.17
CA ARG A 80 -37.39 -13.72 -39.34
C ARG A 80 -38.18 -13.49 -38.06
N THR A 81 -38.21 -14.47 -37.16
CA THR A 81 -38.91 -14.36 -35.86
C THR A 81 -38.07 -13.70 -34.77
N CYS A 82 -36.82 -13.33 -35.09
CA CYS A 82 -35.90 -12.74 -34.14
C CYS A 82 -36.13 -11.25 -33.94
N LYS A 83 -36.07 -10.81 -32.69
CA LYS A 83 -36.03 -9.39 -32.30
C LYS A 83 -34.91 -9.14 -31.32
N ASN A 84 -34.44 -7.89 -31.26
CA ASN A 84 -33.52 -7.48 -30.23
C ASN A 84 -34.29 -7.25 -28.94
N GLU A 85 -33.83 -7.86 -27.86
CA GLU A 85 -34.33 -7.61 -26.51
C GLU A 85 -33.19 -7.04 -25.67
N ASN A 86 -33.49 -5.98 -24.92
CA ASN A 86 -32.57 -5.45 -23.93
C ASN A 86 -32.60 -6.36 -22.70
N TYR A 87 -31.43 -6.60 -22.11
CA TYR A 87 -31.32 -7.19 -20.79
C TYR A 87 -30.31 -6.42 -19.95
N THR A 88 -30.56 -6.40 -18.65
CA THR A 88 -29.68 -5.77 -17.68
C THR A 88 -28.65 -6.79 -17.21
N ALA A 89 -27.38 -6.46 -17.34
CA ALA A 89 -26.29 -7.18 -16.68
C ALA A 89 -25.82 -6.37 -15.47
N ILE A 90 -25.63 -7.06 -14.35
CA ILE A 90 -25.07 -6.49 -13.12
C ILE A 90 -23.71 -7.15 -12.91
N TYR A 91 -22.64 -6.36 -13.02
CA TYR A 91 -21.28 -6.81 -12.83
C TYR A 91 -20.82 -6.50 -11.40
N LYS A 92 -20.30 -7.53 -10.73
CA LYS A 92 -19.72 -7.44 -9.38
C LYS A 92 -18.21 -7.31 -9.48
N ASP A 93 -17.76 -6.14 -9.91
CA ASP A 93 -16.35 -5.88 -10.16
C ASP A 93 -15.53 -5.96 -8.86
N GLN A 94 -14.34 -6.54 -8.96
CA GLN A 94 -13.41 -6.66 -7.84
C GLN A 94 -12.04 -6.13 -8.23
N ILE A 95 -11.34 -5.59 -7.23
CA ILE A 95 -9.93 -5.21 -7.36
C ILE A 95 -9.12 -5.81 -6.21
N ALA A 96 -7.88 -6.18 -6.50
CA ALA A 96 -6.86 -6.46 -5.50
C ALA A 96 -5.95 -5.25 -5.34
N LEU A 97 -5.88 -4.72 -4.11
CA LEU A 97 -4.89 -3.72 -3.73
C LEU A 97 -3.76 -4.42 -2.96
N THR A 98 -2.54 -4.33 -3.48
CA THR A 98 -1.35 -4.92 -2.85
C THR A 98 -0.38 -3.83 -2.44
N SER A 99 -0.23 -3.64 -1.13
CA SER A 99 0.68 -2.66 -0.55
C SER A 99 2.05 -3.28 -0.27
N TYR A 100 3.09 -2.60 -0.70
CA TYR A 100 4.49 -2.97 -0.51
C TYR A 100 5.20 -1.89 0.31
N GLN A 101 5.96 -2.31 1.31
CA GLN A 101 7.01 -1.48 1.90
C GLN A 101 8.35 -1.77 1.22
N CYS A 102 9.22 -0.77 1.18
CA CYS A 102 10.58 -0.90 0.70
C CYS A 102 11.53 -1.03 1.88
N ARG A 103 12.06 -2.25 2.09
CA ARG A 103 13.01 -2.56 3.16
C ARG A 103 14.43 -2.52 2.63
N ARG A 104 15.40 -2.20 3.48
CA ARG A 104 16.83 -2.32 3.16
C ARG A 104 17.13 -3.68 2.50
N ASN A 105 17.78 -3.63 1.34
CA ASN A 105 18.27 -4.80 0.64
C ASN A 105 19.31 -5.51 1.52
N PRO A 106 19.13 -6.80 1.87
CA PRO A 106 20.09 -7.50 2.72
C PRO A 106 21.48 -7.64 2.06
N ASN A 107 21.57 -7.47 0.74
CA ASN A 107 22.83 -7.56 -0.01
C ASN A 107 23.63 -6.26 -0.03
N VAL A 108 23.11 -5.14 0.51
CA VAL A 108 23.85 -3.87 0.59
C VAL A 108 24.48 -3.68 1.97
N THR A 109 25.80 -3.45 1.98
CA THR A 109 26.61 -3.34 3.20
C THR A 109 26.45 -2.00 3.92
N ALA A 110 26.23 -0.92 3.18
CA ALA A 110 25.93 0.40 3.72
C ALA A 110 24.85 1.09 2.89
N LEU A 111 24.05 1.94 3.54
CA LEU A 111 23.07 2.78 2.86
C LEU A 111 23.67 4.16 2.58
N PRO A 112 23.49 4.75 1.38
CA PRO A 112 23.92 6.12 1.13
C PRO A 112 23.30 7.11 2.13
N TRP A 113 23.99 8.22 2.42
CA TRP A 113 23.45 9.27 3.27
C TRP A 113 22.09 9.75 2.75
N ARG A 114 21.10 9.86 3.63
CA ARG A 114 19.72 10.30 3.30
C ARG A 114 19.03 9.44 2.22
N SER A 115 19.40 8.17 2.06
CA SER A 115 18.76 7.29 1.07
C SER A 115 17.36 6.82 1.47
N GLY A 116 16.95 6.98 2.73
CA GLY A 116 15.68 6.49 3.26
C GLY A 116 14.52 7.46 3.01
N THR A 117 13.35 7.09 3.50
CA THR A 117 12.16 7.93 3.49
C THR A 117 11.88 8.43 4.90
N LEU A 118 11.59 9.72 5.03
CA LEU A 118 11.10 10.31 6.27
C LEU A 118 9.65 9.92 6.50
N PHE A 119 9.29 9.68 7.76
CA PHE A 119 7.93 9.36 8.19
C PHE A 119 7.44 10.42 9.17
N ALA A 120 6.19 10.88 9.00
CA ALA A 120 5.57 11.88 9.88
C ALA A 120 4.20 11.44 10.42
N GLY A 121 4.05 10.13 10.65
CA GLY A 121 2.83 9.55 11.17
C GLY A 121 1.90 9.01 10.09
N LEU A 122 0.77 8.52 10.58
CA LEU A 122 -0.32 8.00 9.76
C LEU A 122 -1.66 8.38 10.38
N PHE A 123 -2.70 8.34 9.56
CA PHE A 123 -4.08 8.56 9.97
C PHE A 123 -5.02 7.82 9.03
N LYS A 124 -6.26 7.65 9.42
CA LYS A 124 -7.32 7.10 8.57
C LYS A 124 -8.23 8.21 8.05
N ASN A 125 -8.95 7.94 6.98
CA ASN A 125 -9.98 8.87 6.53
C ASN A 125 -10.98 9.16 7.67
N GLY A 126 -11.27 10.43 7.93
CA GLY A 126 -12.10 10.87 9.05
C GLY A 126 -11.41 10.93 10.42
N THR A 127 -10.09 10.68 10.51
CA THR A 127 -9.31 10.80 11.75
C THR A 127 -8.13 11.76 11.59
N ASN A 128 -7.64 12.30 12.71
CA ASN A 128 -6.47 13.17 12.72
C ASN A 128 -5.17 12.37 12.82
N ASN A 129 -4.12 12.85 12.16
CA ASN A 129 -2.76 12.43 12.46
C ASN A 129 -2.42 12.87 13.90
N PRO A 130 -2.06 11.95 14.80
CA PRO A 130 -1.82 12.28 16.21
C PRO A 130 -0.68 13.29 16.41
N PHE A 131 0.25 13.38 15.46
CA PHE A 131 1.41 14.28 15.54
C PHE A 131 1.12 15.70 15.06
N THR A 132 0.24 15.85 14.07
CA THR A 132 -0.15 17.19 13.57
C THR A 132 -1.45 17.67 14.21
N ARG A 133 -2.22 16.78 14.85
CA ARG A 133 -3.58 17.02 15.36
C ARG A 133 -4.57 17.50 14.28
N THR A 134 -4.28 17.20 13.02
CA THR A 134 -5.11 17.54 11.85
C THR A 134 -5.24 16.32 10.93
N PRO A 135 -6.21 16.26 10.00
CA PRO A 135 -6.33 15.17 9.02
C PRO A 135 -5.34 15.35 7.84
N ASN A 136 -4.14 15.87 8.12
CA ASN A 136 -3.13 16.23 7.12
C ASN A 136 -1.72 15.84 7.55
N CYS A 137 -0.85 15.66 6.55
CA CYS A 137 0.58 15.52 6.73
C CYS A 137 1.23 16.90 6.97
N PRO A 138 2.31 16.97 7.77
CA PRO A 138 3.02 18.23 8.01
C PRO A 138 3.91 18.59 6.80
N GLY A 139 4.31 19.86 6.71
CA GLY A 139 5.32 20.32 5.75
C GLY A 139 4.98 19.94 4.30
N THR A 140 5.95 19.35 3.60
CA THR A 140 5.80 18.87 2.21
C THR A 140 5.66 17.35 2.11
N PHE A 141 5.30 16.68 3.22
CA PHE A 141 5.06 15.24 3.21
C PHE A 141 3.89 14.86 2.30
N GLN A 142 4.13 13.85 1.47
CA GLN A 142 3.15 13.24 0.60
C GLN A 142 2.27 12.26 1.39
N LYS A 143 0.99 12.22 1.02
CA LYS A 143 0.00 11.26 1.55
C LYS A 143 0.08 9.99 0.72
N VAL A 144 0.46 8.85 1.28
CA VAL A 144 0.52 7.56 0.57
C VAL A 144 -0.49 6.59 1.16
N LEU A 145 -1.26 5.89 0.33
CA LEU A 145 -2.27 4.94 0.78
C LEU A 145 -1.64 3.59 1.17
N LEU A 146 -2.01 3.09 2.34
CA LEU A 146 -1.70 1.76 2.85
C LEU A 146 -3.02 0.99 3.05
N ALA A 147 -3.09 -0.24 2.53
CA ALA A 147 -4.32 -1.00 2.44
C ALA A 147 -5.43 -0.18 1.72
N ASP A 148 -6.62 -0.02 2.30
CA ASP A 148 -7.73 0.74 1.71
C ASP A 148 -7.99 2.09 2.36
N ASN A 149 -7.52 2.31 3.59
CA ASN A 149 -8.01 3.40 4.41
C ASN A 149 -6.96 4.13 5.25
N VAL A 150 -5.70 3.68 5.26
CA VAL A 150 -4.62 4.33 6.01
C VAL A 150 -3.84 5.24 5.10
N ILE A 151 -3.71 6.51 5.50
CA ILE A 151 -2.85 7.50 4.87
C ILE A 151 -1.56 7.58 5.69
N VAL A 152 -0.43 7.35 5.02
CA VAL A 152 0.92 7.41 5.56
C VAL A 152 1.60 8.67 5.07
N CYS A 153 2.19 9.46 5.96
CA CYS A 153 2.90 10.69 5.60
C CYS A 153 4.38 10.40 5.33
N LEU A 154 4.80 10.50 4.06
CA LEU A 154 6.17 10.22 3.62
C LEU A 154 6.83 11.41 2.93
N SER A 155 8.14 11.59 3.13
CA SER A 155 8.92 12.61 2.41
C SER A 155 10.33 12.12 2.08
N TYR A 156 10.85 12.60 0.96
CA TYR A 156 12.25 12.46 0.55
C TYR A 156 13.01 13.80 0.66
N ASN A 157 12.35 14.89 1.06
CA ASN A 157 12.96 16.22 1.16
C ASN A 157 13.54 16.43 2.58
N TYR A 158 14.74 15.93 2.81
CA TYR A 158 15.39 16.00 4.12
C TYR A 158 15.60 17.42 4.65
N ASP A 159 15.83 18.39 3.77
CA ASP A 159 16.14 19.76 4.18
C ASP A 159 14.90 20.50 4.70
N ALA A 160 13.74 20.28 4.07
CA ALA A 160 12.49 20.90 4.50
C ALA A 160 11.79 20.13 5.64
N ASP A 161 11.83 18.80 5.59
CA ASP A 161 10.87 17.96 6.29
C ASP A 161 11.45 17.18 7.48
N LYS A 162 12.78 17.09 7.62
CA LYS A 162 13.42 16.33 8.71
C LYS A 162 12.96 16.79 10.10
N LYS A 163 12.67 18.08 10.28
CA LYS A 163 12.17 18.64 11.55
C LYS A 163 10.80 18.10 11.99
N PHE A 164 10.01 17.58 11.07
CA PHE A 164 8.71 16.94 11.36
C PHE A 164 8.80 15.41 11.39
N SER A 165 9.98 14.85 11.10
CA SER A 165 10.14 13.41 10.98
C SER A 165 10.18 12.74 12.34
N ILE A 166 9.55 11.57 12.40
CA ILE A 166 9.53 10.70 13.57
C ILE A 166 10.47 9.53 13.28
N PRO A 167 11.33 9.13 14.23
CA PRO A 167 12.15 7.94 14.07
C PRO A 167 11.27 6.72 13.78
N PHE A 168 11.43 6.18 12.58
CA PHE A 168 10.60 5.11 12.03
C PHE A 168 11.48 3.97 11.53
N SER A 169 11.05 2.72 11.73
CA SER A 169 11.81 1.55 11.30
C SER A 169 11.15 0.76 10.18
N ASN A 170 9.99 0.15 10.42
CA ASN A 170 9.31 -0.70 9.44
C ASN A 170 7.84 -0.93 9.81
N PHE A 171 7.08 -1.39 8.81
CA PHE A 171 5.79 -2.03 9.02
C PHE A 171 5.96 -3.55 9.10
N PHE A 172 4.97 -4.22 9.68
CA PHE A 172 4.83 -5.67 9.61
C PHE A 172 3.36 -6.06 9.73
N SER A 173 3.00 -7.23 9.21
CA SER A 173 1.61 -7.70 9.24
C SER A 173 1.51 -9.20 9.45
N CYS A 174 0.27 -9.68 9.59
CA CYS A 174 -0.03 -11.11 9.65
C CYS A 174 0.38 -11.90 8.39
N GLN A 175 0.71 -11.23 7.28
CA GLN A 175 1.17 -11.88 6.05
C GLN A 175 2.68 -12.17 6.06
N TRP A 176 3.42 -11.65 7.04
CA TRP A 176 4.85 -11.88 7.16
C TRP A 176 5.19 -13.09 8.02
N ASN A 177 6.39 -13.67 7.91
CA ASN A 177 6.85 -14.68 8.84
C ASN A 177 6.95 -14.08 10.26
N ALA A 178 6.45 -14.81 11.26
CA ALA A 178 6.33 -14.37 12.65
C ALA A 178 7.64 -13.86 13.26
N ILE A 179 8.80 -14.39 12.83
CA ILE A 179 10.12 -14.00 13.33
C ILE A 179 10.41 -12.52 13.07
N TYR A 180 9.84 -11.96 12.01
CA TYR A 180 10.07 -10.57 11.60
C TYR A 180 8.95 -9.61 12.04
N ARG A 181 7.93 -10.08 12.77
CA ARG A 181 6.83 -9.26 13.28
C ARG A 181 7.18 -8.63 14.64
N LYS A 182 8.36 -8.02 14.73
CA LYS A 182 8.88 -7.42 15.97
C LYS A 182 9.58 -6.12 15.65
N CYS A 183 9.45 -5.14 16.54
CA CYS A 183 10.22 -3.91 16.44
C CYS A 183 11.67 -4.12 16.87
N PRO A 184 12.61 -3.37 16.26
CA PRO A 184 13.98 -3.31 16.76
C PRO A 184 14.03 -2.77 18.20
N PRO A 185 15.15 -3.00 18.91
CA PRO A 185 15.38 -2.36 20.20
C PRO A 185 15.19 -0.84 20.13
N LYS A 186 14.60 -0.25 21.18
CA LYS A 186 14.23 1.18 21.30
C LYS A 186 13.02 1.65 20.47
N TYR A 187 12.40 0.77 19.68
CA TYR A 187 11.17 1.07 18.96
C TYR A 187 9.98 0.40 19.62
N SER A 188 8.87 1.11 19.68
CA SER A 188 7.60 0.59 20.17
C SER A 188 6.70 0.18 19.02
N THR A 189 5.87 -0.83 19.27
CA THR A 189 4.88 -1.34 18.30
C THR A 189 3.57 -0.59 18.42
N PHE A 190 3.01 -0.20 17.29
CA PHE A 190 1.72 0.46 17.20
C PHE A 190 0.86 -0.18 16.10
N LEU A 191 -0.44 -0.27 16.34
CA LEU A 191 -1.39 -0.77 15.34
C LEU A 191 -1.70 0.35 14.33
N ALA A 192 -1.43 0.11 13.05
CA ALA A 192 -1.85 1.03 11.99
C ALA A 192 -3.32 0.78 11.62
N THR A 193 -3.66 -0.46 11.29
CA THR A 193 -5.03 -0.85 10.93
C THR A 193 -5.20 -2.37 10.96
N VAL A 194 -6.44 -2.81 10.82
CA VAL A 194 -6.80 -4.21 10.53
C VAL A 194 -7.44 -4.22 9.16
N ALA A 195 -6.87 -4.97 8.22
CA ALA A 195 -7.32 -5.05 6.85
C ALA A 195 -7.55 -6.52 6.47
N ASN A 196 -8.77 -6.89 6.10
CA ASN A 196 -9.16 -8.29 5.82
C ASN A 196 -8.73 -9.28 6.93
N ASN A 197 -9.07 -8.96 8.19
CA ASN A 197 -8.69 -9.73 9.38
C ASN A 197 -7.17 -9.90 9.57
N CYS A 198 -6.38 -9.00 9.01
CA CYS A 198 -4.93 -8.97 9.16
C CYS A 198 -4.52 -7.67 9.83
N GLU A 199 -3.93 -7.75 11.03
CA GLU A 199 -3.36 -6.58 11.66
C GLU A 199 -2.09 -6.14 10.90
N ILE A 200 -2.00 -4.84 10.70
CA ILE A 200 -0.81 -4.16 10.19
C ILE A 200 -0.28 -3.28 11.32
N PHE A 201 0.94 -3.57 11.74
CA PHE A 201 1.66 -2.85 12.77
C PHE A 201 2.82 -2.05 12.17
N TYR A 202 3.31 -1.09 12.96
CA TYR A 202 4.47 -0.32 12.61
C TYR A 202 5.33 -0.01 13.83
N CYS A 203 6.61 0.24 13.55
CA CYS A 203 7.64 0.52 14.55
C CYS A 203 8.09 1.95 14.47
N MET A 204 7.85 2.71 15.55
CA MET A 204 8.41 4.05 15.72
C MET A 204 9.00 4.20 17.12
N ASN A 205 10.01 5.04 17.24
CA ASN A 205 10.47 5.54 18.52
C ASN A 205 9.87 6.95 18.68
N PRO A 206 8.84 7.13 19.53
CA PRO A 206 8.26 8.45 19.74
C PRO A 206 9.33 9.42 20.28
N PRO A 207 9.26 10.71 19.93
CA PRO A 207 10.05 11.72 20.62
C PRO A 207 9.68 11.74 22.11
N ASP A 208 10.70 11.89 22.97
CA ASP A 208 10.53 12.11 24.41
C ASP A 208 9.71 13.39 24.70
#